data_AF-A0A6M3J5A3-F1
#
_entry.id   AF-A0A6M3J5A3-F1
#
_cell.length_a   1.000
_cell.length_b   1.000
_cell.length_c   1.000
_cell.angle_alpha   90.00
_cell.angle_beta   90.00
_cell.angle_gamma   90.00
#
_symmetry.space_group_name_H-M   'P 1'
#
loop_
_entity.id
_entity.type
_entity.pdbx_description
1 polymer ?
#
loop_
_entity_poly.entity_id
_entity_poly.type
_entity_poly.pdbx_seq_one_letter_code
_entity_poly.pdbx_strand_id
1 'polypeptide(L)'
;MPTAENALLQYEAAQTLVAYEDLTDQGDNTEFKSVNYFFSDVSGYEPVVRPNGIASGPQTIVTPAVSGTSDYVDTAAITVYLIGVSTTVAASTDNEAPRADSDYWLLSFAAGGYTNCVAGDVSKAVVGGVTADSGTLLAYNNTTRQWLIQQDDSGDTFDDDDEAITITTGTGAGTLNAIGVASSYKINSITVNSSGAIAIVEGFPGSSFSTTRAAIGGPPLIPTTSIELAHVKYTAAASAAVTASEILQVPGTSQEWYNYPTWTVDHFDVSNGVLGLAGVTFTSALPAIHTGAVPKKVYVQYYTPTFAEVPDAYDFVPPANSHSVNSTQVYGRTVASRSASLGQGSFSTIMSDGISDGIIAQVDKNIFFRFYQDRLKAPYIICQGQLGITRSFPAGDSISAACTISAGAVSKDVTA
;
A
#
# COMPACT_ATOMS: atom_id res chain seq x y z
N MET A 1 42.18 23.40 15.88
CA MET A 1 41.34 22.24 16.22
C MET A 1 39.90 22.69 16.16
N PRO A 2 39.00 22.02 15.42
CA PRO A 2 37.58 22.36 15.47
C PRO A 2 37.04 22.11 16.89
N THR A 3 36.29 23.06 17.44
CA THR A 3 35.60 22.96 18.73
C THR A 3 34.09 23.02 18.53
N ALA A 4 33.33 22.54 19.51
CA ALA A 4 31.86 22.60 19.54
C ALA A 4 31.36 23.79 20.38
N GLU A 5 32.12 24.89 20.43
CA GLU A 5 31.82 26.05 21.28
C GLU A 5 30.50 26.74 20.89
N ASN A 6 30.10 26.65 19.63
CA ASN A 6 28.85 27.20 19.10
C ASN A 6 27.79 26.11 18.85
N ALA A 7 27.88 24.98 19.57
CA ALA A 7 26.95 23.87 19.40
C ALA A 7 25.53 24.22 19.87
N LEU A 8 24.56 23.47 19.34
CA LEU A 8 23.15 23.60 19.69
C LEU A 8 22.54 22.20 19.82
N LEU A 9 21.97 21.89 20.97
CA LEU A 9 21.14 20.71 21.17
C LEU A 9 19.66 21.12 21.21
N GLN A 10 18.84 20.40 20.47
CA GLN A 10 17.39 20.57 20.47
C GLN A 10 16.69 19.27 20.83
N TYR A 11 15.51 19.39 21.41
CA TYR A 11 14.63 18.29 21.75
C TYR A 11 13.21 18.57 21.21
N GLU A 12 12.46 17.51 20.95
CA GLU A 12 11.02 17.63 20.67
C GLU A 12 10.28 18.07 21.93
N ALA A 13 9.71 19.27 21.87
CA ALA A 13 9.03 19.91 22.99
C ALA A 13 7.50 19.87 22.88
N ALA A 14 6.97 19.73 21.66
CA ALA A 14 5.53 19.68 21.38
C ALA A 14 5.23 18.91 20.09
N GLN A 15 3.96 18.58 19.90
CA GLN A 15 3.43 17.79 18.79
C GLN A 15 2.32 18.57 18.08
N THR A 16 2.29 18.55 16.75
CA THR A 16 1.19 19.10 15.94
C THR A 16 0.52 17.99 15.15
N LEU A 17 -0.81 17.86 15.27
CA LEU A 17 -1.58 16.84 14.57
C LEU A 17 -1.59 17.09 13.07
N VAL A 18 -1.27 16.04 12.31
CA VAL A 18 -1.61 15.89 10.90
C VAL A 18 -2.72 14.85 10.82
N ALA A 19 -3.89 15.28 10.31
CA ALA A 19 -5.02 14.38 10.07
C ALA A 19 -4.65 13.31 9.02
N TYR A 20 -5.52 12.31 8.82
CA TYR A 20 -5.26 11.28 7.81
C TYR A 20 -4.94 11.88 6.44
N GLU A 21 -3.74 11.59 5.96
CA GLU A 21 -3.28 11.93 4.61
C GLU A 21 -2.88 10.68 3.85
N ASP A 22 -3.04 10.73 2.51
CA ASP A 22 -2.60 9.67 1.61
C ASP A 22 -1.08 9.75 1.45
N LEU A 23 -0.39 8.64 1.71
CA LEU A 23 1.04 8.54 1.48
C LEU A 23 1.34 8.34 0.01
N THR A 24 2.49 8.87 -0.42
CA THR A 24 2.97 8.74 -1.81
C THR A 24 3.78 7.46 -1.95
N ASP A 25 3.35 6.58 -2.83
CA ASP A 25 4.11 5.40 -3.28
C ASP A 25 5.42 5.84 -3.95
N GLN A 26 6.54 5.22 -3.57
CA GLN A 26 7.86 5.48 -4.17
C GLN A 26 8.08 4.71 -5.48
N GLY A 27 7.08 3.94 -5.94
CA GLY A 27 7.05 3.25 -7.22
C GLY A 27 7.40 1.76 -7.13
N ASP A 28 7.65 1.26 -5.92
CA ASP A 28 7.93 -0.15 -5.63
C ASP A 28 6.71 -0.86 -4.98
N ASN A 29 5.64 -0.12 -4.69
CA ASN A 29 4.46 -0.56 -3.94
C ASN A 29 4.79 -1.09 -2.53
N THR A 30 6.01 -0.87 -2.01
CA THR A 30 6.44 -1.27 -0.66
C THR A 30 6.65 -0.07 0.24
N GLU A 31 7.20 1.01 -0.29
CA GLU A 31 7.55 2.21 0.45
C GLU A 31 6.58 3.35 0.15
N PHE A 32 5.97 3.88 1.21
CA PHE A 32 4.99 4.97 1.12
C PHE A 32 5.45 6.12 2.01
N LYS A 33 5.67 7.30 1.43
CA LYS A 33 6.21 8.47 2.15
C LYS A 33 5.19 9.56 2.34
N SER A 34 5.26 10.21 3.50
CA SER A 34 4.49 11.42 3.82
C SER A 34 5.10 12.64 3.18
N VAL A 35 4.49 13.82 3.37
CA VAL A 35 5.10 15.10 3.01
C VAL A 35 5.98 15.68 4.13
N ASN A 36 6.06 15.02 5.28
CA ASN A 36 6.81 15.46 6.45
C ASN A 36 8.01 14.55 6.76
N TYR A 37 9.04 15.11 7.40
CA TYR A 37 10.28 14.39 7.71
C TYR A 37 10.23 13.56 8.99
N PHE A 38 9.26 13.85 9.88
CA PHE A 38 9.26 13.34 11.24
C PHE A 38 7.86 12.94 11.71
N PHE A 39 7.73 11.74 12.25
CA PHE A 39 6.60 11.30 13.06
C PHE A 39 7.03 11.16 14.53
N SER A 40 6.37 11.89 15.42
CA SER A 40 6.52 11.72 16.87
C SER A 40 6.27 10.26 17.28
N ASP A 41 7.01 9.79 18.28
CA ASP A 41 6.76 8.50 18.97
C ASP A 41 6.46 8.70 20.46
N VAL A 42 6.07 9.91 20.86
CA VAL A 42 5.61 10.17 22.21
C VAL A 42 4.32 9.40 22.46
N SER A 43 4.22 8.74 23.62
CA SER A 43 3.03 7.97 23.95
C SER A 43 1.75 8.81 23.90
N GLY A 44 0.74 8.33 23.17
CA GLY A 44 -0.50 9.03 22.85
C GLY A 44 -0.44 9.86 21.55
N TYR A 45 0.72 9.95 20.91
CA TYR A 45 0.98 10.70 19.68
C TYR A 45 1.66 9.83 18.61
N GLU A 46 1.61 8.51 18.77
CA GLU A 46 2.15 7.55 17.81
C GLU A 46 1.38 7.62 16.48
N PRO A 47 2.06 7.42 15.34
CA PRO A 47 1.42 7.39 14.03
C PRO A 47 0.41 6.23 13.93
N VAL A 48 -0.78 6.54 13.41
CA VAL A 48 -1.85 5.57 13.18
C VAL A 48 -1.99 5.34 11.68
N VAL A 49 -1.56 4.17 11.22
CA VAL A 49 -1.60 3.75 9.81
C VAL A 49 -2.90 2.99 9.53
N ARG A 50 -3.66 3.46 8.54
CA ARG A 50 -4.95 2.89 8.11
C ARG A 50 -5.05 2.91 6.58
N PRO A 51 -4.43 1.93 5.90
CA PRO A 51 -4.65 1.77 4.47
C PRO A 51 -6.12 1.49 4.18
N ASN A 52 -6.57 1.81 2.97
CA ASN A 52 -7.89 1.36 2.53
C ASN A 52 -7.96 -0.17 2.63
N GLY A 53 -9.04 -0.68 3.21
CA GLY A 53 -9.19 -2.12 3.39
C GLY A 53 -10.21 -2.50 4.45
N ILE A 54 -10.52 -3.79 4.49
CA ILE A 54 -11.36 -4.40 5.51
C ILE A 54 -10.64 -4.30 6.86
N ALA A 55 -11.30 -3.71 7.85
CA ALA A 55 -10.78 -3.55 9.22
C ALA A 55 -11.26 -4.69 10.12
N SER A 56 -12.52 -5.09 10.00
CA SER A 56 -13.10 -6.20 10.74
C SER A 56 -14.37 -6.73 10.06
N GLY A 57 -14.70 -7.99 10.33
CA GLY A 57 -15.85 -8.67 9.76
C GLY A 57 -15.86 -10.17 10.13
N PRO A 58 -16.90 -10.91 9.73
CA PRO A 58 -16.90 -12.36 9.83
C PRO A 58 -15.84 -12.98 8.91
N GLN A 59 -15.55 -14.27 9.12
CA GLN A 59 -14.62 -15.03 8.27
C GLN A 59 -15.10 -15.10 6.80
N THR A 60 -16.41 -15.17 6.61
CA THR A 60 -17.07 -15.19 5.29
C THR A 60 -17.87 -13.91 5.15
N ILE A 61 -17.40 -12.97 4.33
CA ILE A 61 -18.05 -11.67 4.11
C ILE A 61 -19.09 -11.79 2.99
N VAL A 62 -18.76 -12.48 1.91
CA VAL A 62 -19.64 -12.70 0.74
C VAL A 62 -20.11 -14.15 0.72
N THR A 63 -21.41 -14.36 0.52
CA THR A 63 -22.05 -15.67 0.42
C THR A 63 -22.97 -15.73 -0.80
N PRO A 64 -23.35 -16.94 -1.27
CA PRO A 64 -24.50 -17.08 -2.15
C PRO A 64 -25.71 -16.32 -1.61
N ALA A 65 -26.51 -15.73 -2.49
CA ALA A 65 -27.75 -15.10 -2.08
C ALA A 65 -28.69 -16.12 -1.43
N VAL A 66 -29.15 -15.84 -0.22
CA VAL A 66 -30.09 -16.71 0.52
C VAL A 66 -31.42 -16.84 -0.21
N SER A 67 -31.79 -15.82 -0.99
CA SER A 67 -32.97 -15.85 -1.88
C SER A 67 -32.91 -16.98 -2.91
N GLY A 68 -31.71 -17.45 -3.26
CA GLY A 68 -31.49 -18.38 -4.37
C GLY A 68 -31.69 -17.73 -5.75
N THR A 69 -31.81 -16.40 -5.82
CA THR A 69 -31.92 -15.67 -7.09
C THR A 69 -30.64 -15.89 -7.90
N SER A 70 -30.80 -16.11 -9.20
CA SER A 70 -29.66 -16.40 -10.07
C SER A 70 -28.74 -15.19 -10.17
N ASP A 71 -27.44 -15.43 -10.13
CA ASP A 71 -26.42 -14.40 -10.32
C ASP A 71 -26.38 -13.33 -9.21
N TYR A 72 -26.93 -13.62 -8.02
CA TYR A 72 -26.88 -12.74 -6.85
C TYR A 72 -26.03 -13.29 -5.69
N VAL A 73 -25.42 -12.38 -4.93
CA VAL A 73 -24.67 -12.67 -3.69
C VAL A 73 -25.13 -11.78 -2.53
N ASP A 74 -25.00 -12.29 -1.31
CA ASP A 74 -25.21 -11.53 -0.08
C ASP A 74 -23.86 -11.12 0.52
N THR A 75 -23.83 -9.96 1.18
CA THR A 75 -22.66 -9.47 1.92
C THR A 75 -23.02 -9.22 3.37
N ALA A 76 -22.19 -9.70 4.29
CA ALA A 76 -22.31 -9.45 5.72
C ALA A 76 -21.95 -8.01 6.09
N ALA A 77 -22.39 -7.56 7.27
CA ALA A 77 -21.96 -6.28 7.83
C ALA A 77 -20.48 -6.34 8.20
N ILE A 78 -19.73 -5.30 7.83
CA ILE A 78 -18.28 -5.19 8.04
C ILE A 78 -17.90 -3.77 8.48
N THR A 79 -16.70 -3.63 9.03
CA THR A 79 -16.05 -2.34 9.18
C THR A 79 -14.88 -2.26 8.22
N VAL A 80 -14.76 -1.14 7.51
CA VAL A 80 -13.65 -0.85 6.60
C VAL A 80 -12.95 0.43 7.03
N TYR A 81 -11.71 0.62 6.59
CA TYR A 81 -11.09 1.94 6.56
C TYR A 81 -11.21 2.53 5.17
N LEU A 82 -11.87 3.69 5.07
CA LEU A 82 -11.95 4.50 3.87
C LEU A 82 -11.31 5.85 4.17
N ILE A 83 -10.21 6.17 3.48
CA ILE A 83 -9.49 7.44 3.68
C ILE A 83 -9.04 7.60 5.16
N GLY A 84 -8.59 6.50 5.76
CA GLY A 84 -8.21 6.43 7.18
C GLY A 84 -9.37 6.48 8.18
N VAL A 85 -10.61 6.68 7.74
CA VAL A 85 -11.81 6.74 8.59
C VAL A 85 -12.44 5.37 8.73
N SER A 86 -12.80 4.99 9.96
CA SER A 86 -13.55 3.76 10.22
C SER A 86 -15.00 3.92 9.76
N THR A 87 -15.41 3.11 8.79
CA THR A 87 -16.75 3.16 8.19
C THR A 87 -17.43 1.81 8.35
N THR A 88 -18.63 1.82 8.95
CA THR A 88 -19.49 0.63 9.00
C THR A 88 -20.23 0.49 7.68
N VAL A 89 -20.12 -0.69 7.07
CA VAL A 89 -20.90 -1.09 5.90
C VAL A 89 -21.95 -2.07 6.38
N ALA A 90 -23.22 -1.74 6.15
CA ALA A 90 -24.32 -2.62 6.52
C ALA A 90 -24.31 -3.90 5.67
N ALA A 91 -24.94 -4.96 6.18
CA ALA A 91 -25.20 -6.12 5.35
C ALA A 91 -26.07 -5.72 4.15
N SER A 92 -25.81 -6.31 2.99
CA SER A 92 -26.55 -6.08 1.76
C SER A 92 -26.96 -7.43 1.20
N THR A 93 -28.22 -7.56 0.82
CA THR A 93 -28.77 -8.77 0.22
C THR A 93 -28.98 -8.59 -1.26
N ASP A 94 -28.92 -9.69 -2.01
CA ASP A 94 -29.22 -9.71 -3.43
C ASP A 94 -28.44 -8.64 -4.21
N ASN A 95 -27.12 -8.68 -4.09
CA ASN A 95 -26.20 -7.87 -4.90
C ASN A 95 -25.89 -8.60 -6.21
N GLU A 96 -26.19 -7.99 -7.35
CA GLU A 96 -26.07 -8.62 -8.65
C GLU A 96 -24.59 -8.80 -9.05
N ALA A 97 -24.21 -10.05 -9.33
CA ALA A 97 -22.91 -10.45 -9.86
C ALA A 97 -23.14 -11.16 -11.21
N PRO A 98 -23.27 -10.41 -12.32
CA PRO A 98 -23.74 -10.99 -13.57
C PRO A 98 -22.74 -11.98 -14.18
N ARG A 99 -23.25 -13.07 -14.77
CA ARG A 99 -22.48 -14.00 -15.60
C ARG A 99 -22.07 -13.35 -16.93
N ALA A 100 -21.38 -14.11 -17.78
CA ALA A 100 -21.18 -13.70 -19.17
C ALA A 100 -22.50 -13.84 -19.93
N ASP A 101 -22.79 -12.93 -20.85
CA ASP A 101 -23.92 -13.11 -21.77
C ASP A 101 -23.61 -14.24 -22.75
N SER A 102 -24.66 -14.93 -23.20
CA SER A 102 -24.52 -16.09 -24.11
C SER A 102 -24.06 -15.72 -25.52
N ASP A 103 -24.17 -14.44 -25.88
CA ASP A 103 -23.76 -13.85 -27.16
C ASP A 103 -22.30 -13.34 -27.13
N TYR A 104 -21.56 -13.55 -26.03
CA TYR A 104 -20.16 -13.16 -25.95
C TYR A 104 -19.21 -14.21 -26.51
N TRP A 105 -18.40 -13.80 -27.48
CA TRP A 105 -17.51 -14.69 -28.23
C TRP A 105 -16.08 -14.17 -28.27
N LEU A 106 -15.13 -15.10 -28.20
CA LEU A 106 -13.71 -14.82 -28.31
C LEU A 106 -13.22 -15.22 -29.70
N LEU A 107 -12.75 -14.24 -30.44
CA LEU A 107 -12.10 -14.40 -31.73
C LEU A 107 -10.59 -14.43 -31.54
N SER A 108 -9.90 -15.34 -32.25
CA SER A 108 -8.44 -15.46 -32.24
C SER A 108 -7.90 -15.28 -33.64
N PHE A 109 -6.80 -14.53 -33.77
CA PHE A 109 -6.28 -14.09 -35.06
C PHE A 109 -4.89 -14.65 -35.36
N ALA A 110 -4.67 -14.92 -36.65
CA ALA A 110 -3.37 -15.26 -37.20
C ALA A 110 -2.38 -14.11 -36.99
N ALA A 111 -1.09 -14.43 -36.89
CA ALA A 111 -0.05 -13.41 -36.75
C ALA A 111 0.15 -12.57 -38.02
N GLY A 112 0.01 -13.20 -39.19
CA GLY A 112 0.11 -12.51 -40.47
C GLY A 112 -1.13 -11.67 -40.74
N GLY A 113 -0.94 -10.40 -41.12
CA GLY A 113 -2.04 -9.51 -41.47
C GLY A 113 -2.81 -8.90 -40.29
N TYR A 114 -2.46 -9.23 -39.04
CA TYR A 114 -3.09 -8.62 -37.87
C TYR A 114 -2.67 -7.16 -37.70
N THR A 115 -3.67 -6.30 -37.61
CA THR A 115 -3.53 -4.89 -37.26
C THR A 115 -4.11 -4.69 -35.86
N ASN A 116 -3.28 -4.13 -34.97
CA ASN A 116 -3.64 -3.91 -33.57
C ASN A 116 -4.89 -3.04 -33.42
N CYS A 117 -5.77 -3.42 -32.49
CA CYS A 117 -6.85 -2.55 -32.02
C CYS A 117 -6.29 -1.42 -31.16
N VAL A 118 -7.02 -0.31 -31.11
CA VAL A 118 -6.77 0.80 -30.18
C VAL A 118 -7.94 0.99 -29.23
N ALA A 119 -7.75 1.74 -28.13
CA ALA A 119 -8.78 1.94 -27.13
C ALA A 119 -10.08 2.53 -27.71
N GLY A 120 -9.95 3.40 -28.73
CA GLY A 120 -11.08 3.96 -29.46
C GLY A 120 -11.83 2.98 -30.37
N ASP A 121 -11.39 1.72 -30.50
CA ASP A 121 -12.10 0.68 -31.24
C ASP A 121 -13.13 -0.07 -30.40
N VAL A 122 -13.02 -0.01 -29.07
CA VAL A 122 -14.01 -0.60 -28.17
C VAL A 122 -15.38 0.03 -28.45
N SER A 123 -16.43 -0.81 -28.40
CA SER A 123 -17.82 -0.48 -28.74
C SER A 123 -18.09 -0.20 -30.22
N LYS A 124 -17.13 -0.42 -31.12
CA LYS A 124 -17.38 -0.37 -32.57
C LYS A 124 -17.81 -1.72 -33.12
N ALA A 125 -18.51 -1.66 -34.25
CA ALA A 125 -18.95 -2.85 -34.98
C ALA A 125 -17.76 -3.63 -35.56
N VAL A 126 -17.80 -4.94 -35.38
CA VAL A 126 -16.90 -5.95 -35.93
C VAL A 126 -17.67 -6.68 -37.03
N VAL A 127 -17.06 -6.87 -38.19
CA VAL A 127 -17.71 -7.51 -39.34
C VAL A 127 -16.80 -8.53 -40.00
N GLY A 128 -17.37 -9.69 -40.31
CA GLY A 128 -16.82 -10.73 -41.16
C GLY A 128 -16.91 -10.33 -42.63
N GLY A 129 -15.81 -10.55 -43.36
CA GLY A 129 -15.69 -10.16 -44.76
C GLY A 129 -16.47 -11.05 -45.74
N VAL A 130 -16.83 -12.27 -45.35
CA VAL A 130 -17.41 -13.28 -46.25
C VAL A 130 -18.74 -13.82 -45.74
N THR A 131 -18.83 -14.17 -44.45
CA THR A 131 -20.05 -14.74 -43.85
C THR A 131 -21.11 -13.69 -43.57
N ALA A 132 -20.71 -12.42 -43.53
CA ALA A 132 -21.49 -11.29 -43.03
C ALA A 132 -21.79 -11.37 -41.53
N ASP A 133 -21.09 -12.23 -40.78
CA ASP A 133 -21.17 -12.28 -39.33
C ASP A 133 -20.82 -10.90 -38.74
N SER A 134 -21.60 -10.44 -37.79
CA SER A 134 -21.38 -9.15 -37.14
C SER A 134 -21.40 -9.21 -35.62
N GLY A 135 -20.95 -8.12 -35.01
CA GLY A 135 -20.93 -7.96 -33.57
C GLY A 135 -20.32 -6.65 -33.15
N THR A 136 -20.10 -6.48 -31.85
CA THR A 136 -19.50 -5.29 -31.24
C THR A 136 -18.27 -5.67 -30.45
N LEU A 137 -17.16 -4.93 -30.63
CA LEU A 137 -15.94 -5.17 -29.86
C LEU A 137 -16.13 -4.75 -28.39
N LEU A 138 -15.95 -5.67 -27.45
CA LEU A 138 -16.00 -5.40 -26.01
C LEU A 138 -14.61 -5.19 -25.41
N ALA A 139 -13.66 -6.03 -25.81
CA ALA A 139 -12.28 -5.97 -25.34
C ALA A 139 -11.33 -6.60 -26.36
N TYR A 140 -10.04 -6.30 -26.24
CA TYR A 140 -9.03 -6.89 -27.11
C TYR A 140 -7.72 -7.12 -26.34
N ASN A 141 -6.92 -8.06 -26.84
CA ASN A 141 -5.55 -8.28 -26.42
C ASN A 141 -4.68 -8.39 -27.67
N ASN A 142 -3.92 -7.33 -27.97
CA ASN A 142 -3.06 -7.29 -29.14
C ASN A 142 -1.84 -8.23 -29.03
N THR A 143 -1.43 -8.59 -27.81
CA THR A 143 -0.30 -9.51 -27.58
C THR A 143 -0.68 -10.94 -27.95
N THR A 144 -1.86 -11.39 -27.51
CA THR A 144 -2.40 -12.72 -27.88
C THR A 144 -3.19 -12.70 -29.18
N ARG A 145 -3.45 -11.51 -29.73
CA ARG A 145 -4.28 -11.26 -30.92
C ARG A 145 -5.68 -11.87 -30.76
N GLN A 146 -6.36 -11.44 -29.71
CA GLN A 146 -7.72 -11.90 -29.38
C GLN A 146 -8.67 -10.74 -29.24
N TRP A 147 -9.89 -10.90 -29.75
CA TRP A 147 -10.98 -9.93 -29.58
C TRP A 147 -12.15 -10.62 -28.87
N LEU A 148 -12.61 -10.01 -27.78
CA LEU A 148 -13.88 -10.35 -27.17
C LEU A 148 -14.95 -9.49 -27.83
N ILE A 149 -15.97 -10.13 -28.39
CA ILE A 149 -17.09 -9.47 -29.04
C ILE A 149 -18.41 -9.87 -28.38
N GLN A 150 -19.43 -9.04 -28.59
CA GLN A 150 -20.82 -9.40 -28.45
C GLN A 150 -21.40 -9.60 -29.85
N GLN A 151 -21.95 -10.78 -30.15
CA GLN A 151 -22.69 -11.01 -31.39
C GLN A 151 -23.94 -10.11 -31.42
N ASP A 152 -24.33 -9.60 -32.59
CA ASP A 152 -25.58 -8.85 -32.73
C ASP A 152 -26.75 -9.72 -33.23
N ASP A 153 -26.47 -10.89 -33.81
CA ASP A 153 -27.42 -11.98 -34.02
C ASP A 153 -26.88 -13.33 -33.52
N SER A 154 -27.78 -14.19 -33.03
CA SER A 154 -27.43 -15.56 -32.60
C SER A 154 -26.88 -16.45 -33.72
N GLY A 155 -27.07 -16.07 -34.98
CA GLY A 155 -26.55 -16.73 -36.16
C GLY A 155 -25.12 -16.33 -36.54
N ASP A 156 -24.54 -15.29 -35.93
CA ASP A 156 -23.20 -14.79 -36.27
C ASP A 156 -22.11 -15.68 -35.69
N THR A 157 -21.89 -16.86 -36.25
CA THR A 157 -21.10 -17.91 -35.60
C THR A 157 -19.58 -17.73 -35.71
N PHE A 158 -19.08 -16.84 -36.58
CA PHE A 158 -17.64 -16.64 -36.82
C PHE A 158 -16.92 -18.00 -36.97
N ASP A 159 -17.52 -18.90 -37.75
CA ASP A 159 -17.16 -20.32 -37.84
C ASP A 159 -16.18 -20.64 -38.98
N ASP A 160 -15.77 -19.64 -39.75
CA ASP A 160 -14.76 -19.75 -40.79
C ASP A 160 -13.37 -19.38 -40.25
N ASP A 161 -12.49 -20.39 -40.07
CA ASP A 161 -11.17 -20.26 -39.44
C ASP A 161 -10.09 -19.53 -40.26
N ASP A 162 -10.46 -19.00 -41.42
CA ASP A 162 -9.65 -18.17 -42.33
C ASP A 162 -10.39 -16.86 -42.72
N GLU A 163 -11.44 -16.49 -42.00
CA GLU A 163 -12.20 -15.28 -42.32
C GLU A 163 -11.45 -13.99 -41.97
N ALA A 164 -11.50 -13.01 -42.88
CA ALA A 164 -11.02 -11.66 -42.61
C ALA A 164 -12.07 -10.88 -41.79
N ILE A 165 -11.69 -10.45 -40.59
CA ILE A 165 -12.52 -9.64 -39.70
C ILE A 165 -11.95 -8.22 -39.64
N THR A 166 -12.85 -7.24 -39.65
CA THR A 166 -12.48 -5.82 -39.56
C THR A 166 -13.36 -5.06 -38.57
N ILE A 167 -12.82 -3.99 -38.00
CA ILE A 167 -13.58 -3.05 -37.17
C ILE A 167 -14.06 -1.91 -38.05
N THR A 168 -15.37 -1.76 -38.17
CA THR A 168 -16.01 -0.69 -38.93
C THR A 168 -15.63 0.66 -38.33
N THR A 169 -15.05 1.55 -39.13
CA THR A 169 -14.49 2.86 -38.68
C THR A 169 -13.39 2.75 -37.60
N GLY A 170 -12.80 1.56 -37.44
CA GLY A 170 -11.73 1.28 -36.49
C GLY A 170 -10.39 0.96 -37.14
N THR A 171 -9.42 0.62 -36.31
CA THR A 171 -8.07 0.26 -36.76
C THR A 171 -7.82 -1.24 -36.78
N GLY A 172 -8.47 -1.98 -35.87
CA GLY A 172 -8.33 -3.43 -35.78
C GLY A 172 -8.76 -4.15 -37.06
N ALA A 173 -7.90 -5.06 -37.52
CA ALA A 173 -8.20 -5.98 -38.61
C ALA A 173 -7.37 -7.26 -38.44
N GLY A 174 -7.86 -8.39 -38.94
CA GLY A 174 -7.08 -9.62 -38.95
C GLY A 174 -7.81 -10.75 -39.64
N THR A 175 -7.10 -11.86 -39.85
CA THR A 175 -7.69 -13.12 -40.31
C THR A 175 -7.81 -14.05 -39.11
N LEU A 176 -8.97 -14.68 -38.94
CA LEU A 176 -9.16 -15.71 -37.92
C LEU A 176 -8.11 -16.81 -38.09
N ASN A 177 -7.77 -17.51 -37.01
CA ASN A 177 -6.93 -18.72 -37.06
C ASN A 177 -7.59 -19.92 -36.38
N ALA A 178 -8.83 -19.73 -35.95
CA ALA A 178 -9.70 -20.69 -35.30
C ALA A 178 -11.12 -20.11 -35.32
N ILE A 179 -12.10 -21.00 -35.30
CA ILE A 179 -13.51 -20.64 -35.11
C ILE A 179 -13.69 -19.84 -33.81
N GLY A 180 -14.66 -18.93 -33.81
CA GLY A 180 -15.05 -18.20 -32.61
C GLY A 180 -15.48 -19.15 -31.48
N VAL A 181 -15.23 -18.75 -30.24
CA VAL A 181 -15.54 -19.56 -29.05
C VAL A 181 -16.36 -18.77 -28.05
N ALA A 182 -17.44 -19.38 -27.55
CA ALA A 182 -18.25 -18.79 -26.48
C ALA A 182 -17.40 -18.45 -25.23
N SER A 183 -17.59 -17.24 -24.71
CA SER A 183 -16.84 -16.68 -23.59
C SER A 183 -17.60 -16.83 -22.28
N SER A 184 -17.63 -18.03 -21.72
CA SER A 184 -18.40 -18.35 -20.51
C SER A 184 -17.66 -18.13 -19.18
N TYR A 185 -16.35 -17.85 -19.21
CA TYR A 185 -15.53 -17.69 -18.00
C TYR A 185 -15.45 -16.21 -17.62
N LYS A 186 -16.06 -15.82 -16.50
CA LYS A 186 -16.09 -14.42 -16.02
C LYS A 186 -15.69 -14.33 -14.56
N ILE A 187 -15.00 -13.26 -14.19
CA ILE A 187 -14.62 -12.96 -12.81
C ILE A 187 -15.12 -11.58 -12.46
N ASN A 188 -16.00 -11.47 -11.47
CA ASN A 188 -16.46 -10.19 -10.92
C ASN A 188 -15.76 -9.92 -9.59
N SER A 189 -15.48 -8.65 -9.30
CA SER A 189 -15.03 -8.20 -7.99
C SER A 189 -16.17 -7.58 -7.22
N ILE A 190 -16.47 -8.11 -6.04
CA ILE A 190 -17.36 -7.48 -5.08
C ILE A 190 -16.55 -6.48 -4.27
N THR A 191 -17.03 -5.25 -4.16
CA THR A 191 -16.27 -4.14 -3.57
C THR A 191 -17.11 -3.29 -2.63
N VAL A 192 -16.43 -2.53 -1.78
CA VAL A 192 -17.00 -1.35 -1.13
C VAL A 192 -16.50 -0.12 -1.87
N ASN A 193 -17.41 0.74 -2.33
CA ASN A 193 -17.06 2.00 -3.00
C ASN A 193 -16.72 3.11 -2.01
N SER A 194 -16.32 4.29 -2.50
CA SER A 194 -15.92 5.43 -1.67
C SER A 194 -17.03 6.01 -0.77
N SER A 195 -18.30 5.68 -1.03
CA SER A 195 -19.43 6.06 -0.18
C SER A 195 -19.75 5.06 0.93
N GLY A 196 -19.00 3.95 1.01
CA GLY A 196 -19.28 2.87 1.97
C GLY A 196 -20.41 1.94 1.54
N ALA A 197 -20.74 1.88 0.24
CA ALA A 197 -21.77 1.00 -0.31
C ALA A 197 -21.16 -0.17 -1.07
N ILE A 198 -21.88 -1.31 -1.10
CA ILE A 198 -21.50 -2.46 -1.93
C ILE A 198 -21.63 -2.09 -3.40
N ALA A 199 -20.63 -2.46 -4.19
CA ALA A 199 -20.59 -2.28 -5.63
C ALA A 199 -19.92 -3.48 -6.29
N ILE A 200 -20.35 -3.81 -7.51
CA ILE A 200 -19.80 -4.89 -8.31
C ILE A 200 -19.03 -4.27 -9.46
N VAL A 201 -17.80 -4.74 -9.65
CA VAL A 201 -16.98 -4.42 -10.80
C VAL A 201 -16.89 -5.69 -11.63
N GLU A 202 -17.23 -5.60 -12.91
CA GLU A 202 -17.26 -6.75 -13.80
C GLU A 202 -15.93 -6.91 -14.53
N GLY A 203 -15.44 -8.14 -14.61
CA GLY A 203 -14.32 -8.51 -15.47
C GLY A 203 -14.80 -8.82 -16.89
N PHE A 204 -13.87 -8.78 -17.85
CA PHE A 204 -14.15 -9.22 -19.20
C PHE A 204 -14.24 -10.75 -19.25
N PRO A 205 -15.31 -11.32 -19.79
CA PRO A 205 -15.41 -12.76 -19.95
C PRO A 205 -14.40 -13.30 -20.98
N GLY A 206 -14.15 -14.61 -20.93
CA GLY A 206 -13.26 -15.29 -21.86
C GLY A 206 -13.56 -16.78 -22.00
N SER A 207 -12.75 -17.47 -22.79
CA SER A 207 -12.84 -18.93 -22.98
C SER A 207 -12.13 -19.73 -21.88
N SER A 208 -11.39 -19.06 -21.00
CA SER A 208 -10.70 -19.64 -19.83
C SER A 208 -10.42 -18.54 -18.79
N PHE A 209 -10.05 -18.93 -17.57
CA PHE A 209 -9.64 -17.96 -16.55
C PHE A 209 -8.25 -17.40 -16.82
N SER A 210 -8.12 -16.09 -16.64
CA SER A 210 -6.85 -15.37 -16.52
C SER A 210 -6.64 -14.92 -15.08
N THR A 211 -5.38 -14.87 -14.65
CA THR A 211 -4.98 -14.23 -13.38
C THR A 211 -4.58 -12.77 -13.58
N THR A 212 -4.48 -12.30 -14.82
CA THR A 212 -4.10 -10.92 -15.15
C THR A 212 -5.30 -10.01 -14.99
N ARG A 213 -5.16 -8.94 -14.21
CA ARG A 213 -6.22 -7.94 -13.99
C ARG A 213 -6.57 -7.22 -15.29
N ALA A 214 -7.85 -6.92 -15.50
CA ALA A 214 -8.43 -6.30 -16.70
C ALA A 214 -8.17 -7.05 -18.02
N ALA A 215 -7.65 -8.28 -17.98
CA ALA A 215 -7.55 -9.13 -19.17
C ALA A 215 -8.87 -9.87 -19.41
N ILE A 216 -9.08 -10.31 -20.66
CA ILE A 216 -10.14 -11.26 -21.03
C ILE A 216 -10.01 -12.52 -20.16
N GLY A 217 -11.12 -12.93 -19.54
CA GLY A 217 -11.20 -14.03 -18.56
C GLY A 217 -10.60 -13.72 -17.18
N GLY A 218 -10.11 -12.51 -16.96
CA GLY A 218 -9.42 -12.09 -15.74
C GLY A 218 -10.28 -11.26 -14.78
N PRO A 219 -9.83 -11.09 -13.53
CA PRO A 219 -10.50 -10.18 -12.59
C PRO A 219 -10.38 -8.72 -13.07
N PRO A 220 -11.35 -7.85 -12.77
CA PRO A 220 -11.24 -6.45 -13.16
C PRO A 220 -10.20 -5.70 -12.32
N LEU A 221 -9.76 -4.55 -12.84
CA LEU A 221 -9.21 -3.49 -12.00
C LEU A 221 -10.37 -2.77 -11.30
N ILE A 222 -10.22 -2.48 -10.01
CA ILE A 222 -11.26 -1.78 -9.24
C ILE A 222 -10.97 -0.26 -9.17
N PRO A 223 -11.95 0.61 -8.89
CA PRO A 223 -11.69 2.05 -8.70
C PRO A 223 -10.68 2.29 -7.58
N THR A 224 -9.80 3.28 -7.70
CA THR A 224 -8.66 3.55 -6.77
C THR A 224 -9.03 3.80 -5.32
N THR A 225 -10.29 4.14 -5.05
CA THR A 225 -10.81 4.37 -3.70
C THR A 225 -11.67 3.22 -3.18
N SER A 226 -11.89 2.18 -3.99
CA SER A 226 -12.68 1.01 -3.60
C SER A 226 -11.82 -0.03 -2.88
N ILE A 227 -12.50 -0.90 -2.14
CA ILE A 227 -11.90 -2.02 -1.38
C ILE A 227 -12.47 -3.32 -1.92
N GLU A 228 -11.62 -4.30 -2.25
CA GLU A 228 -12.06 -5.61 -2.72
C GLU A 228 -12.47 -6.54 -1.55
N LEU A 229 -13.66 -7.16 -1.66
CA LEU A 229 -14.18 -8.10 -0.66
C LEU A 229 -14.04 -9.56 -1.09
N ALA A 230 -14.34 -9.83 -2.37
CA ALA A 230 -14.34 -11.17 -2.93
C ALA A 230 -14.22 -11.13 -4.46
N HIS A 231 -13.85 -12.26 -5.04
CA HIS A 231 -14.18 -12.58 -6.44
C HIS A 231 -15.38 -13.51 -6.51
N VAL A 232 -16.19 -13.34 -7.55
CA VAL A 232 -17.16 -14.34 -7.99
C VAL A 232 -16.72 -14.86 -9.36
N LYS A 233 -16.47 -16.16 -9.47
CA LYS A 233 -15.86 -16.80 -10.64
C LYS A 233 -16.82 -17.78 -11.29
N TYR A 234 -17.21 -17.47 -12.52
CA TYR A 234 -18.11 -18.29 -13.31
C TYR A 234 -17.37 -19.07 -14.39
N THR A 235 -17.83 -20.29 -14.66
CA THR A 235 -17.37 -21.15 -15.77
C THR A 235 -18.47 -21.44 -16.78
N ALA A 236 -19.63 -20.82 -16.62
CA ALA A 236 -20.82 -21.02 -17.46
C ALA A 236 -21.58 -19.70 -17.58
N ALA A 237 -22.13 -19.44 -18.76
CA ALA A 237 -23.00 -18.30 -19.05
C ALA A 237 -24.48 -18.54 -18.66
N ALA A 238 -24.88 -19.80 -18.49
CA ALA A 238 -26.25 -20.13 -18.09
C ALA A 238 -26.59 -19.55 -16.71
N SER A 239 -27.68 -18.79 -16.63
CA SER A 239 -28.15 -18.18 -15.38
C SER A 239 -28.47 -19.26 -14.35
N ALA A 240 -27.89 -19.10 -13.16
CA ALA A 240 -28.07 -20.00 -12.02
C ALA A 240 -27.70 -19.30 -10.71
N ALA A 241 -28.23 -19.80 -9.59
CA ALA A 241 -27.83 -19.35 -8.26
C ALA A 241 -26.30 -19.50 -8.08
N VAL A 242 -25.66 -18.48 -7.49
CA VAL A 242 -24.23 -18.52 -7.18
C VAL A 242 -23.97 -19.59 -6.14
N THR A 243 -22.91 -20.37 -6.30
CA THR A 243 -22.49 -21.41 -5.37
C THR A 243 -21.32 -20.92 -4.51
N ALA A 244 -21.16 -21.49 -3.32
CA ALA A 244 -20.05 -21.13 -2.44
C ALA A 244 -18.67 -21.38 -3.06
N SER A 245 -18.56 -22.39 -3.95
CA SER A 245 -17.32 -22.68 -4.69
C SER A 245 -16.97 -21.64 -5.76
N GLU A 246 -17.93 -20.86 -6.22
CA GLU A 246 -17.69 -19.76 -7.16
C GLU A 246 -17.19 -18.49 -6.45
N ILE A 247 -17.25 -18.42 -5.11
CA ILE A 247 -16.85 -17.24 -4.33
C ILE A 247 -15.46 -17.45 -3.74
N LEU A 248 -14.53 -16.54 -4.03
CA LEU A 248 -13.18 -16.54 -3.47
C LEU A 248 -12.94 -15.33 -2.57
N GLN A 249 -12.52 -15.60 -1.33
CA GLN A 249 -12.20 -14.59 -0.30
C GLN A 249 -10.84 -14.91 0.31
N VAL A 250 -9.78 -14.55 -0.41
CA VAL A 250 -8.40 -14.83 -0.01
C VAL A 250 -7.67 -13.51 0.19
N PRO A 251 -7.24 -13.17 1.43
CA PRO A 251 -6.49 -11.96 1.71
C PRO A 251 -5.28 -11.79 0.78
N GLY A 252 -5.15 -10.61 0.17
CA GLY A 252 -4.07 -10.28 -0.76
C GLY A 252 -4.23 -10.81 -2.19
N THR A 253 -5.26 -11.61 -2.47
CA THR A 253 -5.53 -12.13 -3.83
C THR A 253 -6.89 -11.68 -4.35
N SER A 254 -7.96 -11.96 -3.59
CA SER A 254 -9.35 -11.63 -3.94
C SER A 254 -10.05 -10.85 -2.82
N GLN A 255 -9.29 -10.35 -1.86
CA GLN A 255 -9.79 -9.64 -0.69
C GLN A 255 -8.71 -8.69 -0.14
N GLU A 256 -9.09 -7.46 0.15
CA GLU A 256 -8.19 -6.39 0.58
C GLU A 256 -8.38 -6.05 2.06
N TRP A 257 -7.53 -6.63 2.91
CA TRP A 257 -7.47 -6.29 4.33
C TRP A 257 -6.57 -5.08 4.57
N TYR A 258 -6.94 -4.22 5.53
CA TYR A 258 -6.12 -3.03 5.83
C TYR A 258 -4.72 -3.42 6.33
N ASN A 259 -4.66 -4.46 7.18
CA ASN A 259 -3.47 -4.96 7.89
C ASN A 259 -2.67 -6.03 7.14
N TYR A 260 -2.92 -6.21 5.84
CA TYR A 260 -2.21 -7.16 5.01
C TYR A 260 -1.65 -6.49 3.75
N PRO A 261 -0.37 -6.71 3.42
CA PRO A 261 0.70 -7.21 4.29
C PRO A 261 0.92 -6.31 5.53
N THR A 262 1.70 -6.78 6.50
CA THR A 262 2.09 -5.96 7.67
C THR A 262 3.15 -4.93 7.27
N TRP A 263 3.32 -3.90 8.09
CA TRP A 263 4.26 -2.81 7.86
C TRP A 263 5.07 -2.45 9.10
N THR A 264 6.13 -1.68 8.88
CA THR A 264 6.85 -0.90 9.88
C THR A 264 6.62 0.58 9.63
N VAL A 265 6.66 1.38 10.70
CA VAL A 265 6.60 2.84 10.59
C VAL A 265 8.01 3.40 10.67
N ASP A 266 8.35 4.24 9.70
CA ASP A 266 9.62 4.92 9.62
C ASP A 266 9.42 6.34 10.13
N HIS A 267 9.75 6.56 11.41
CA HIS A 267 9.52 7.85 12.09
C HIS A 267 10.38 8.98 11.52
N PHE A 268 11.49 8.63 10.90
CA PHE A 268 12.35 9.50 10.12
C PHE A 268 13.26 8.62 9.27
N ASP A 269 13.80 9.18 8.19
CA ASP A 269 14.82 8.49 7.40
C ASP A 269 16.01 9.42 7.12
N VAL A 270 17.19 8.84 7.03
CA VAL A 270 18.40 9.52 6.58
C VAL A 270 19.19 8.56 5.72
N SER A 271 19.31 8.90 4.44
CA SER A 271 20.02 8.12 3.43
C SER A 271 21.10 8.97 2.78
N ASN A 272 22.34 8.47 2.77
CA ASN A 272 23.51 9.17 2.22
C ASN A 272 23.70 10.60 2.77
N GLY A 273 23.34 10.83 4.04
CA GLY A 273 23.44 12.14 4.69
C GLY A 273 22.33 13.13 4.34
N VAL A 274 21.33 12.72 3.56
CA VAL A 274 20.16 13.54 3.21
C VAL A 274 18.97 13.11 4.06
N LEU A 275 18.28 14.08 4.64
CA LEU A 275 17.05 13.82 5.40
C LEU A 275 15.93 13.36 4.46
N GLY A 276 15.42 12.16 4.69
CA GLY A 276 14.30 11.55 3.98
C GLY A 276 12.97 11.77 4.71
N LEU A 277 11.87 11.64 3.96
CA LEU A 277 10.52 11.76 4.48
C LEU A 277 10.18 10.56 5.39
N ALA A 278 9.40 10.83 6.45
CA ALA A 278 8.83 9.78 7.29
C ALA A 278 7.73 9.04 6.51
N GLY A 279 7.46 7.80 6.88
CA GLY A 279 6.54 6.97 6.11
C GLY A 279 6.31 5.59 6.67
N VAL A 280 5.90 4.69 5.78
CA VAL A 280 5.55 3.31 6.11
C VAL A 280 6.19 2.40 5.07
N THR A 281 6.77 1.29 5.55
CA THR A 281 7.36 0.26 4.71
C THR A 281 6.61 -1.06 4.92
N PHE A 282 6.02 -1.61 3.87
CA PHE A 282 5.34 -2.90 3.91
C PHE A 282 6.32 -4.07 3.75
N THR A 283 5.98 -5.20 4.38
CA THR A 283 6.77 -6.44 4.30
C THR A 283 6.79 -7.09 2.93
N SER A 284 5.85 -6.73 2.05
CA SER A 284 5.82 -7.11 0.64
C SER A 284 5.07 -6.05 -0.17
N ALA A 285 5.32 -6.01 -1.49
CA ALA A 285 4.64 -5.09 -2.39
C ALA A 285 3.11 -5.24 -2.30
N LEU A 286 2.42 -4.10 -2.17
CA LEU A 286 0.97 -4.06 -2.22
C LEU A 286 0.48 -4.48 -3.62
N PRO A 287 -0.57 -5.34 -3.71
CA PRO A 287 -1.13 -5.74 -5.00
C PRO A 287 -1.63 -4.55 -5.81
N ALA A 288 -1.18 -4.44 -7.06
CA ALA A 288 -1.56 -3.40 -8.02
C ALA A 288 -2.92 -3.70 -8.69
N ILE A 289 -3.99 -3.76 -7.91
CA ILE A 289 -5.32 -4.23 -8.36
C ILE A 289 -6.29 -3.09 -8.71
N HIS A 290 -5.90 -1.83 -8.51
CA HIS A 290 -6.74 -0.67 -8.77
C HIS A 290 -6.49 -0.09 -10.16
N THR A 291 -7.45 0.69 -10.67
CA THR A 291 -7.40 1.33 -11.98
C THR A 291 -6.09 2.10 -12.16
N GLY A 292 -5.39 1.84 -13.26
CA GLY A 292 -4.01 2.31 -13.48
C GLY A 292 -2.93 1.34 -13.01
N ALA A 293 -3.32 0.13 -12.56
CA ALA A 293 -2.41 -0.87 -11.98
C ALA A 293 -1.59 -0.29 -10.82
N VAL A 294 -2.32 0.35 -9.87
CA VAL A 294 -1.75 0.94 -8.66
C VAL A 294 -2.24 0.18 -7.42
N PRO A 295 -1.51 0.24 -6.29
CA PRO A 295 -1.96 -0.38 -5.05
C PRO A 295 -3.10 0.42 -4.39
N LYS A 296 -3.69 -0.17 -3.35
CA LYS A 296 -4.56 0.55 -2.43
C LYS A 296 -3.89 1.78 -1.86
N LYS A 297 -4.71 2.77 -1.55
CA LYS A 297 -4.27 3.99 -0.84
C LYS A 297 -3.87 3.69 0.60
N VAL A 298 -2.80 4.33 1.06
CA VAL A 298 -2.22 4.13 2.39
C VAL A 298 -2.37 5.43 3.16
N TYR A 299 -3.28 5.47 4.13
CA TYR A 299 -3.48 6.66 4.93
C TYR A 299 -2.77 6.57 6.27
N VAL A 300 -2.24 7.69 6.75
CA VAL A 300 -1.67 7.80 8.09
C VAL A 300 -2.11 9.11 8.75
N GLN A 301 -2.46 9.03 10.03
CA GLN A 301 -2.57 10.17 10.92
C GLN A 301 -1.35 10.16 11.83
N TYR A 302 -0.69 11.30 12.00
CA TYR A 302 0.54 11.37 12.79
C TYR A 302 0.69 12.75 13.41
N TYR A 303 1.76 12.92 14.19
CA TYR A 303 2.10 14.21 14.76
C TYR A 303 3.52 14.61 14.36
N THR A 304 3.67 15.84 13.89
CA THR A 304 5.00 16.41 13.60
C THR A 304 5.58 17.04 14.86
N PRO A 305 6.84 16.76 15.22
CA PRO A 305 7.50 17.34 16.37
C PRO A 305 7.83 18.83 16.15
N THR A 306 7.69 19.62 17.21
CA THR A 306 8.22 20.98 17.32
C THR A 306 9.46 20.97 18.20
N PHE A 307 10.57 21.46 17.67
CA PHE A 307 11.86 21.45 18.37
C PHE A 307 12.06 22.71 19.21
N ALA A 308 12.56 22.53 20.43
CA ALA A 308 13.06 23.60 21.29
C ALA A 308 14.54 23.35 21.65
N GLU A 309 15.27 24.41 21.97
CA GLU A 309 16.65 24.33 22.45
C GLU A 309 16.71 23.78 23.87
N VAL A 310 17.71 22.93 24.13
CA VAL A 310 18.13 22.58 25.49
C VAL A 310 19.10 23.66 25.96
N PRO A 311 18.74 24.50 26.94
CA PRO A 311 19.64 25.55 27.43
C PRO A 311 20.93 24.96 28.00
N ASP A 312 22.05 25.65 27.77
CA ASP A 312 23.36 25.34 28.37
C ASP A 312 23.74 23.85 28.33
N ALA A 313 23.42 23.17 27.22
CA ALA A 313 23.73 21.76 27.02
C ALA A 313 25.21 21.57 26.64
N TYR A 314 25.85 20.54 27.21
CA TYR A 314 27.25 20.20 26.96
C TYR A 314 27.46 18.68 26.99
N ASP A 315 28.62 18.24 26.49
CA ASP A 315 29.05 16.83 26.44
C ASP A 315 28.03 15.88 25.78
N PHE A 316 27.44 16.30 24.66
CA PHE A 316 26.56 15.43 23.87
C PHE A 316 27.34 14.23 23.31
N VAL A 317 26.82 13.04 23.59
CA VAL A 317 27.28 11.76 23.05
C VAL A 317 26.11 11.12 22.31
N PRO A 318 26.19 10.92 21.00
CA PRO A 318 25.11 10.31 20.24
C PRO A 318 24.97 8.81 20.55
N PRO A 319 23.75 8.24 20.49
CA PRO A 319 23.55 6.80 20.50
C PRO A 319 24.33 6.14 19.34
N ALA A 320 25.20 5.18 19.66
CA ALA A 320 26.07 4.51 18.69
C ALA A 320 26.35 3.05 19.12
N ASN A 321 26.71 2.22 18.16
CA ASN A 321 27.11 0.84 18.44
C ASN A 321 28.49 0.80 19.10
N SER A 322 28.59 0.12 20.24
CA SER A 322 29.87 -0.31 20.79
C SER A 322 30.24 -1.66 20.19
N HIS A 323 31.47 -1.78 19.69
CA HIS A 323 31.98 -3.01 19.10
C HIS A 323 32.97 -3.68 20.05
N SER A 324 32.69 -4.94 20.41
CA SER A 324 33.59 -5.75 21.24
C SER A 324 34.20 -6.88 20.40
N VAL A 325 35.52 -7.05 20.54
CA VAL A 325 36.26 -8.17 19.97
C VAL A 325 36.78 -8.99 21.13
N ASN A 326 36.29 -10.21 21.28
CA ASN A 326 36.78 -11.14 22.29
C ASN A 326 37.47 -12.32 21.60
N SER A 327 38.57 -12.81 22.16
CA SER A 327 39.29 -13.95 21.62
C SER A 327 39.51 -15.00 22.70
N THR A 328 39.07 -16.23 22.43
CA THR A 328 39.39 -17.37 23.28
C THR A 328 40.50 -18.17 22.61
N GLN A 329 41.60 -18.39 23.34
CA GLN A 329 42.60 -19.36 22.94
C GLN A 329 42.07 -20.77 23.24
N VAL A 330 41.96 -21.60 22.21
CA VAL A 330 41.78 -23.05 22.36
C VAL A 330 43.08 -23.75 21.97
N TYR A 331 43.31 -24.98 22.43
CA TYR A 331 44.52 -25.71 22.04
C TYR A 331 44.62 -25.79 20.51
N GLY A 332 45.68 -25.20 19.96
CA GLY A 332 45.99 -25.21 18.52
C GLY A 332 45.40 -24.07 17.68
N ARG A 333 44.54 -23.17 18.20
CA ARG A 333 44.07 -21.98 17.44
C ARG A 333 43.45 -20.90 18.32
N THR A 334 43.34 -19.68 17.76
CA THR A 334 42.54 -18.59 18.32
C THR A 334 41.19 -18.55 17.62
N VAL A 335 40.09 -18.54 18.38
CA VAL A 335 38.75 -18.27 17.85
C VAL A 335 38.36 -16.84 18.26
N ALA A 336 38.14 -15.98 17.28
CA ALA A 336 37.71 -14.60 17.50
C ALA A 336 36.18 -14.49 17.33
N SER A 337 35.52 -13.77 18.23
CA SER A 337 34.13 -13.36 18.08
C SER A 337 34.03 -11.84 18.03
N ARG A 338 33.07 -11.34 17.25
CA ARG A 338 32.71 -9.92 17.19
C ARG A 338 31.26 -9.79 17.64
N SER A 339 31.00 -8.87 18.56
CA SER A 339 29.65 -8.52 19.02
C SER A 339 29.49 -7.00 18.97
N ALA A 340 28.26 -6.53 18.73
CA ALA A 340 27.90 -5.12 18.78
C ALA A 340 26.68 -4.94 19.69
N SER A 341 26.67 -3.88 20.48
CA SER A 341 25.53 -3.48 21.32
C SER A 341 25.27 -1.99 21.17
N LEU A 342 24.01 -1.58 21.05
CA LEU A 342 23.63 -0.18 21.00
C LEU A 342 23.87 0.49 22.36
N GLY A 343 24.71 1.51 22.39
CA GLY A 343 24.91 2.37 23.56
C GLY A 343 23.86 3.48 23.62
N GLN A 344 23.47 3.87 24.83
CA GLN A 344 22.63 5.04 25.03
C GLN A 344 23.38 6.32 24.63
N GLY A 345 22.63 7.29 24.13
CA GLY A 345 23.13 8.66 24.03
C GLY A 345 23.10 9.35 25.39
N SER A 346 23.83 10.45 25.52
CA SER A 346 23.83 11.27 26.74
C SER A 346 24.15 12.72 26.45
N PHE A 347 23.78 13.59 27.38
CA PHE A 347 24.28 14.97 27.46
C PHE A 347 24.13 15.47 28.90
N SER A 348 24.76 16.59 29.21
CA SER A 348 24.53 17.32 30.46
C SER A 348 23.98 18.71 30.16
N THR A 349 23.26 19.31 31.10
CA THR A 349 22.71 20.67 30.97
C THR A 349 22.75 21.39 32.31
N ILE A 350 23.00 22.69 32.28
CA ILE A 350 22.76 23.58 33.42
C ILE A 350 21.28 23.96 33.41
N MET A 351 20.62 23.78 34.55
CA MET A 351 19.17 23.99 34.70
C MET A 351 18.90 25.33 35.39
N SER A 352 17.76 25.94 35.07
CA SER A 352 17.37 27.22 35.68
C SER A 352 16.97 27.02 37.14
N ASP A 353 16.11 26.03 37.39
CA ASP A 353 15.64 25.69 38.74
C ASP A 353 15.62 24.18 39.00
N GLY A 354 15.80 23.34 37.98
CA GLY A 354 15.77 21.88 38.08
C GLY A 354 14.38 21.30 38.40
N ILE A 355 13.33 22.11 38.36
CA ILE A 355 11.96 21.74 38.77
C ILE A 355 10.94 22.09 37.69
N SER A 356 10.95 23.31 37.16
CA SER A 356 10.01 23.82 36.16
C SER A 356 10.60 23.98 34.76
N ASP A 357 11.89 23.68 34.58
CA ASP A 357 12.53 23.63 33.26
C ASP A 357 11.74 22.72 32.31
N GLY A 358 11.43 23.21 31.10
CA GLY A 358 10.50 22.55 30.17
C GLY A 358 10.90 21.13 29.75
N ILE A 359 12.20 20.81 29.74
CA ILE A 359 12.71 19.49 29.41
C ILE A 359 12.31 18.42 30.45
N ILE A 360 12.03 18.82 31.70
CA ILE A 360 11.57 17.92 32.77
C ILE A 360 10.21 17.32 32.42
N ALA A 361 9.34 18.07 31.74
CA ALA A 361 8.05 17.57 31.28
C ALA A 361 8.17 16.48 30.19
N GLN A 362 9.38 16.25 29.66
CA GLN A 362 9.64 15.24 28.64
C GLN A 362 10.33 13.97 29.16
N VAL A 363 10.54 13.85 30.47
CA VAL A 363 11.08 12.63 31.09
C VAL A 363 10.19 11.42 30.76
N ASP A 364 10.83 10.28 30.52
CA ASP A 364 10.23 8.98 30.18
C ASP A 364 9.47 8.93 28.83
N LYS A 365 9.47 10.02 28.05
CA LYS A 365 8.89 10.05 26.71
C LYS A 365 9.94 9.73 25.65
N ASN A 366 9.52 9.04 24.59
CA ASN A 366 10.34 8.81 23.41
C ASN A 366 10.27 10.03 22.48
N ILE A 367 11.33 10.83 22.45
CA ILE A 367 11.35 12.13 21.78
C ILE A 367 12.53 12.24 20.81
N PHE A 368 12.44 13.14 19.84
CA PHE A 368 13.58 13.48 19.00
C PHE A 368 14.61 14.37 19.69
N PHE A 369 15.88 14.14 19.36
CA PHE A 369 17.01 15.01 19.67
C PHE A 369 17.77 15.35 18.40
N ARG A 370 18.15 16.63 18.27
CA ARG A 370 18.93 17.15 17.13
C ARG A 370 20.12 17.95 17.63
N PHE A 371 21.32 17.51 17.29
CA PHE A 371 22.57 18.14 17.71
C PHE A 371 23.31 18.76 16.54
N TYR A 372 23.57 20.06 16.62
CA TYR A 372 24.44 20.78 15.71
C TYR A 372 25.79 20.99 16.39
N GLN A 373 26.89 20.57 15.74
CA GLN A 373 28.24 20.91 16.22
C GLN A 373 28.49 22.43 16.19
N ASP A 374 27.83 23.11 15.25
CA ASP A 374 27.87 24.56 15.07
C ASP A 374 26.49 25.01 14.59
N ARG A 375 25.79 25.82 15.39
CA ARG A 375 24.40 26.24 15.11
C ARG A 375 24.23 27.05 13.83
N LEU A 376 25.34 27.56 13.27
CA LEU A 376 25.35 28.32 12.02
C LEU A 376 25.59 27.44 10.79
N LYS A 377 25.77 26.12 10.98
CA LYS A 377 26.00 25.17 9.89
C LYS A 377 24.82 24.21 9.75
N ALA A 378 24.62 23.77 8.52
CA ALA A 378 23.55 22.84 8.18
C ALA A 378 23.71 21.44 8.81
N PRO A 379 24.91 20.82 8.91
CA PRO A 379 25.03 19.46 9.38
C PRO A 379 24.62 19.28 10.84
N TYR A 380 23.88 18.20 11.12
CA TYR A 380 23.46 17.82 12.45
C TYR A 380 23.37 16.31 12.62
N ILE A 381 23.41 15.86 13.87
CA ILE A 381 23.12 14.49 14.27
C ILE A 381 21.68 14.43 14.77
N ILE A 382 20.94 13.40 14.39
CA ILE A 382 19.57 13.17 14.87
C ILE A 382 19.39 11.76 15.44
N CYS A 383 18.62 11.67 16.51
CA CYS A 383 18.16 10.41 17.07
C CYS A 383 16.79 10.58 17.73
N GLN A 384 16.11 9.45 17.96
CA GLN A 384 14.88 9.37 18.74
C GLN A 384 15.10 8.37 19.87
N GLY A 385 14.76 8.74 21.09
CA GLY A 385 14.94 7.88 22.25
C GLY A 385 14.20 8.35 23.50
N GLN A 386 14.03 7.43 24.45
CA GLN A 386 13.42 7.75 25.73
C GLN A 386 14.37 8.59 26.60
N LEU A 387 13.89 9.75 27.07
CA LEU A 387 14.66 10.68 27.89
C LEU A 387 14.68 10.27 29.37
N GLY A 388 15.87 9.98 29.90
CA GLY A 388 16.13 9.90 31.34
C GLY A 388 16.81 11.19 31.84
N ILE A 389 16.47 11.64 33.04
CA ILE A 389 17.11 12.82 33.67
C ILE A 389 17.47 12.50 35.13
N THR A 390 18.74 12.69 35.49
CA THR A 390 19.22 12.69 36.88
C THR A 390 19.69 14.10 37.25
N ARG A 391 19.05 14.72 38.25
CA ARG A 391 19.30 16.12 38.65
C ARG A 391 20.22 16.21 39.86
N SER A 392 21.01 17.29 39.91
CA SER A 392 21.90 17.64 41.01
C SER A 392 21.59 19.07 41.49
N PHE A 393 21.47 19.25 42.80
CA PHE A 393 21.19 20.53 43.47
C PHE A 393 22.31 20.91 44.45
N PRO A 394 23.51 21.26 43.95
CA PRO A 394 24.63 21.63 44.79
C PRO A 394 24.39 22.99 45.47
N ALA A 395 24.92 23.17 46.68
CA ALA A 395 24.72 24.40 47.47
C ALA A 395 25.61 25.59 47.02
N GLY A 396 26.67 25.32 46.25
CA GLY A 396 27.66 26.32 45.84
C GLY A 396 28.06 26.25 44.37
N ASP A 397 27.24 25.59 43.54
CA ASP A 397 27.46 25.45 42.10
C ASP A 397 26.10 25.49 41.39
N SER A 398 26.10 25.46 40.06
CA SER A 398 24.89 25.51 39.23
C SER A 398 24.07 24.22 39.38
N ILE A 399 22.75 24.35 39.36
CA ILE A 399 21.84 23.19 39.25
C ILE A 399 22.09 22.56 37.88
N SER A 400 22.24 21.24 37.84
CA SER A 400 22.56 20.53 36.61
C SER A 400 21.81 19.21 36.50
N ALA A 401 21.69 18.72 35.27
CA ALA A 401 21.19 17.38 35.01
C ALA A 401 22.12 16.60 34.09
N ALA A 402 22.29 15.32 34.40
CA ALA A 402 22.80 14.32 33.49
C ALA A 402 21.61 13.64 32.81
N CYS A 403 21.58 13.69 31.48
CA CYS A 403 20.50 13.18 30.66
C CYS A 403 20.96 11.96 29.85
N THR A 404 20.08 10.96 29.74
CA THR A 404 20.29 9.77 28.91
C THR A 404 19.24 9.71 27.80
N ILE A 405 19.65 9.19 26.64
CA ILE A 405 18.81 8.97 25.47
C ILE A 405 18.81 7.47 25.18
N SER A 406 17.77 6.78 25.65
CA SER A 406 17.58 5.35 25.40
C SER A 406 16.94 5.14 24.04
N ALA A 407 17.75 5.14 23.00
CA ALA A 407 17.32 5.00 21.61
C ALA A 407 17.13 3.53 21.20
N GLY A 408 16.18 3.27 20.29
CA GLY A 408 15.99 1.96 19.65
C GLY A 408 16.91 1.72 18.45
N ALA A 409 17.58 2.77 17.96
CA ALA A 409 18.49 2.71 16.82
C ALA A 409 19.69 3.65 17.04
N VAL A 410 20.75 3.44 16.23
CA VAL A 410 21.87 4.38 16.18
C VAL A 410 21.39 5.75 15.66
N SER A 411 22.06 6.80 16.11
CA SER A 411 21.92 8.14 15.53
C SER A 411 22.26 8.16 14.04
N LYS A 412 21.74 9.19 13.35
CA LYS A 412 21.99 9.44 11.94
C LYS A 412 22.60 10.82 11.75
N ASP A 413 23.56 10.91 10.83
CA ASP A 413 24.21 12.16 10.45
C ASP A 413 23.51 12.74 9.22
N VAL A 414 22.99 13.96 9.35
CA VAL A 414 22.47 14.76 8.23
C VAL A 414 23.55 15.76 7.85
N THR A 415 24.00 15.71 6.61
CA THR A 415 25.14 16.48 6.11
C THR A 415 24.77 17.46 5.00
N ALA A 416 23.57 17.33 4.43
CA ALA A 416 23.06 18.15 3.34
C ALA A 416 21.59 18.55 3.57
#